data_AF-A0AAC8VVH4-F1
#
_entry.id   AF-A0AAC8VVH4-F1
#
_cell.length_a   1.000
_cell.length_b   1.000
_cell.length_c   1.000
_cell.angle_alpha   90.00
_cell.angle_beta   90.00
_cell.angle_gamma   90.00
#
_symmetry.space_group_name_H-M   'P 1'
#
loop_
_entity.id
_entity.type
_entity.pdbx_description
1 polymer ?
#
loop_
_entity_poly.entity_id
_entity_poly.type
_entity_poly.pdbx_seq_one_letter_code
_entity_poly.pdbx_strand_id
1 'polypeptide(L)'
;MGMGRIVAATLTDRGFDDASQVGPLLDYIVGPVASLTGGGGAYDRSGVYAGVAPPRSDAVFSEMADTTPTQRDRHIQMIAQTGRMAWQRTSGCNKRAGVESQIARWKSVLSEALRFHSDQTQATEVAIGVAVLNCMLDLGCPNSVRVA
;
A
#
# COMPACT_ATOMS: atom_id res chain seq x y z
N MET A 1 -6.37 -11.93 6.55
CA MET A 1 -5.65 -10.97 5.68
C MET A 1 -4.19 -11.35 5.83
N GLY A 2 -3.55 -11.94 4.81
CA GLY A 2 -2.16 -12.41 4.95
C GLY A 2 -1.22 -11.20 5.03
N MET A 3 -0.41 -11.12 6.08
CA MET A 3 0.65 -10.12 6.17
C MET A 3 1.75 -10.45 5.15
N GLY A 4 2.11 -9.47 4.33
CA GLY A 4 3.16 -9.62 3.32
C GLY A 4 4.56 -9.67 3.96
N ARG A 5 5.50 -10.28 3.22
CA ARG A 5 6.93 -10.26 3.51
C ARG A 5 7.57 -9.08 2.78
N ILE A 6 8.48 -8.38 3.44
CA ILE A 6 9.30 -7.37 2.78
C ILE A 6 10.49 -8.07 2.15
N VAL A 7 10.62 -7.99 0.82
CA VAL A 7 11.67 -8.65 0.04
C VAL A 7 12.77 -7.71 -0.42
N ALA A 8 12.45 -6.42 -0.56
CA ALA A 8 13.38 -5.37 -0.91
C ALA A 8 12.93 -4.05 -0.27
N ALA A 9 13.89 -3.20 0.09
CA ALA A 9 13.65 -1.86 0.60
C ALA A 9 14.79 -0.96 0.13
N THR A 10 14.48 0.31 -0.14
CA THR A 10 15.45 1.34 -0.52
C THR A 10 15.16 2.61 0.25
N LEU A 11 16.21 3.40 0.49
CA LEU A 11 16.09 4.74 1.07
C LEU A 11 16.25 5.76 -0.05
N THR A 12 15.31 6.69 -0.10
CA THR A 12 15.36 7.84 -1.02
C THR A 12 15.55 9.11 -0.23
N ASP A 13 16.37 10.02 -0.77
CA ASP A 13 16.35 11.41 -0.33
C ASP A 13 15.16 12.16 -0.97
N ARG A 14 14.96 13.42 -0.56
CA ARG A 14 13.83 14.25 -1.03
C ARG A 14 13.85 14.59 -2.53
N GLY A 15 14.98 14.41 -3.20
CA GLY A 15 15.17 14.68 -4.62
C GLY A 15 14.81 13.50 -5.53
N PHE A 16 14.56 12.31 -4.96
CA PHE A 16 14.16 11.14 -5.72
C PHE A 16 12.65 10.95 -5.74
N ASP A 17 12.15 10.60 -6.92
CA ASP A 17 10.77 10.21 -7.12
C ASP A 17 10.55 8.75 -6.71
N ASP A 18 9.53 8.47 -5.89
CA ASP A 18 9.22 7.11 -5.43
C ASP A 18 8.98 6.14 -6.59
N ALA A 19 8.34 6.59 -7.69
CA ALA A 19 8.09 5.72 -8.84
C ALA A 19 9.38 5.31 -9.57
N SER A 20 10.45 6.12 -9.50
CA SER A 20 11.77 5.77 -10.06
C SER A 20 12.39 4.54 -9.39
N GLN A 21 12.01 4.23 -8.15
CA GLN A 21 12.57 3.13 -7.38
C GLN A 21 11.91 1.77 -7.67
N VAL A 22 10.79 1.76 -8.40
CA VAL A 22 10.09 0.51 -8.73
C VAL A 22 10.99 -0.45 -9.49
N GLY A 23 11.66 0.02 -10.54
CA GLY A 23 12.58 -0.81 -11.34
C GLY A 23 13.70 -1.43 -10.49
N PRO A 24 14.53 -0.62 -9.82
CA PRO A 24 15.58 -1.12 -8.93
C PRO A 24 15.09 -2.10 -7.85
N LEU A 25 13.89 -1.89 -7.28
CA LEU A 25 13.32 -2.80 -6.28
C LEU A 25 12.88 -4.13 -6.88
N LEU A 26 12.40 -4.14 -8.13
CA LEU A 26 12.03 -5.37 -8.83
C LEU A 26 13.23 -6.24 -9.20
N ASP A 27 14.41 -5.65 -9.40
CA ASP A 27 15.65 -6.39 -9.69
C ASP A 27 16.06 -7.34 -8.54
N TYR A 28 15.60 -7.07 -7.31
CA TYR A 28 15.81 -7.96 -6.16
C TYR A 28 14.84 -9.14 -6.11
N ILE A 29 13.79 -9.15 -6.94
CA ILE A 29 12.77 -10.21 -6.93
C ILE A 29 13.15 -11.28 -7.95
N VAL A 30 13.41 -12.49 -7.45
CA VAL A 30 13.66 -13.65 -8.30
C VAL A 30 12.33 -14.22 -8.81
N GLY A 31 12.08 -14.07 -10.10
CA GLY A 31 10.92 -14.66 -10.79
C GLY A 31 9.86 -13.63 -11.20
N PRO A 32 8.81 -14.09 -11.90
CA PRO A 32 7.80 -13.19 -12.48
C PRO A 32 6.93 -12.55 -11.39
N VAL A 33 6.74 -11.23 -11.49
CA VAL A 33 5.78 -10.48 -10.66
C VAL A 33 4.42 -10.45 -11.35
N ALA A 34 3.44 -11.14 -10.76
CA ALA A 34 2.10 -11.27 -11.35
C ALA A 34 1.28 -9.96 -11.33
N SER A 35 1.52 -9.08 -10.35
CA SER A 35 0.88 -7.77 -10.28
C SER A 35 1.64 -6.83 -9.35
N LEU A 36 1.67 -5.54 -9.69
CA LEU A 36 2.22 -4.47 -8.85
C LEU A 36 1.07 -3.61 -8.29
N THR A 37 1.19 -3.15 -7.05
CA THR A 37 0.19 -2.28 -6.40
C THR A 37 0.88 -1.22 -5.56
N GLY A 38 0.71 0.05 -5.92
CA GLY A 38 1.21 1.20 -5.15
C GLY A 38 0.21 1.69 -4.09
N GLY A 39 0.73 2.24 -2.99
CA GLY A 39 -0.07 2.73 -1.86
C GLY A 39 -0.67 4.14 -2.02
N GLY A 40 -0.34 4.87 -3.09
CA GLY A 40 -0.78 6.27 -3.26
C GLY A 40 -0.49 6.87 -4.64
N GLY A 41 -0.81 8.16 -4.80
CA GLY A 41 -0.69 8.89 -6.07
C GLY A 41 0.74 9.16 -6.55
N ALA A 42 1.76 8.96 -5.70
CA ALA A 42 3.17 9.04 -6.10
C ALA A 42 3.53 8.03 -7.22
N TYR A 43 2.69 7.00 -7.41
CA TYR A 43 2.87 5.96 -8.42
C TYR A 43 1.94 6.12 -9.64
N ASP A 44 1.27 7.28 -9.81
CA ASP A 44 0.28 7.55 -10.87
C ASP A 44 0.88 7.78 -12.27
N ARG A 45 2.16 7.44 -12.48
CA ARG A 45 2.77 7.44 -13.81
C ARG A 45 2.42 6.15 -14.53
N SER A 46 2.10 6.28 -15.83
CA SER A 46 1.32 5.39 -16.71
C SER A 46 1.70 3.90 -16.82
N GLY A 47 2.66 3.39 -16.05
CA GLY A 47 3.06 1.98 -16.04
C GLY A 47 2.91 1.25 -14.70
N VAL A 48 2.54 1.94 -13.61
CA VAL A 48 2.69 1.40 -12.24
C VAL A 48 1.35 1.24 -11.49
N TYR A 49 0.25 1.80 -12.01
CA TYR A 49 -0.96 1.98 -11.20
C TYR A 49 -2.23 1.27 -11.71
N ALA A 50 -2.86 0.54 -10.79
CA ALA A 50 -4.25 0.09 -10.86
C ALA A 50 -4.94 0.32 -9.50
N GLY A 51 -4.64 1.42 -8.80
CA GLY A 51 -5.08 1.60 -7.42
C GLY A 51 -6.51 2.10 -7.31
N VAL A 52 -7.32 1.34 -6.57
CA VAL A 52 -8.72 1.65 -6.26
C VAL A 52 -8.81 2.06 -4.80
N ALA A 53 -8.97 3.37 -4.56
CA ALA A 53 -9.25 3.91 -3.22
C ALA A 53 -10.76 3.86 -2.94
N PRO A 54 -11.21 3.41 -1.74
CA PRO A 54 -12.60 3.51 -1.35
C PRO A 54 -13.00 4.98 -1.15
N PRO A 55 -14.09 5.46 -1.76
CA PRO A 55 -14.66 6.75 -1.38
C PRO A 55 -15.10 6.73 0.09
N ARG A 56 -15.06 7.89 0.76
CA ARG A 56 -15.55 8.04 2.15
C ARG A 56 -17.02 7.63 2.26
N SER A 57 -17.47 7.27 3.47
CA SER A 57 -18.86 6.88 3.72
C SER A 57 -19.87 8.00 3.44
N ASP A 58 -19.44 9.26 3.51
CA ASP A 58 -20.18 10.48 3.21
C ASP A 58 -19.88 11.04 1.81
N ALA A 59 -19.27 10.25 0.92
CA ALA A 59 -18.92 10.73 -0.40
C ALA A 59 -20.17 11.01 -1.25
N VAL A 60 -20.26 12.23 -1.77
CA VAL A 60 -21.30 12.67 -2.69
C VAL A 60 -20.83 12.51 -4.14
N PHE A 61 -21.80 12.30 -5.04
CA PHE A 61 -21.60 12.28 -6.48
C PHE A 61 -21.09 13.63 -7.00
N SER A 62 -20.31 13.60 -8.08
CA SER A 62 -19.99 14.80 -8.85
C SER A 62 -21.22 15.33 -9.60
N GLU A 63 -21.20 16.61 -9.98
CA GLU A 63 -22.32 17.25 -10.70
C GLU A 63 -22.67 16.55 -12.02
N MET A 64 -21.70 15.90 -12.67
CA MET A 64 -21.87 15.23 -13.96
C MET A 64 -22.02 13.70 -13.80
N ALA A 65 -22.30 13.19 -12.61
CA ALA A 65 -22.35 11.75 -12.34
C ALA A 65 -23.36 10.98 -13.20
N ASP A 66 -24.45 11.63 -13.63
CA ASP A 66 -25.50 11.01 -14.44
C ASP A 66 -25.15 10.94 -15.93
N THR A 67 -24.24 11.81 -16.42
CA THR A 67 -23.90 11.90 -17.85
C THR A 67 -22.48 11.44 -18.14
N THR A 68 -21.51 11.88 -17.34
CA THR A 68 -20.09 11.52 -17.46
C THR A 68 -19.53 11.19 -16.08
N PRO A 69 -19.87 10.00 -15.53
CA PRO A 69 -19.42 9.65 -14.19
C PRO A 69 -17.89 9.61 -14.12
N THR A 70 -17.35 10.22 -13.08
CA THR A 70 -15.94 10.07 -12.74
C THR A 70 -15.67 8.67 -12.20
N GLN A 71 -14.40 8.27 -12.08
CA GLN A 71 -14.05 7.00 -11.43
C GLN A 71 -14.63 6.92 -10.00
N ARG A 72 -14.64 8.04 -9.27
CA ARG A 72 -15.21 8.13 -7.93
C ARG A 72 -16.71 7.89 -7.93
N ASP A 73 -17.45 8.45 -8.89
CA ASP A 73 -18.90 8.26 -9.01
C ASP A 73 -19.24 6.79 -9.28
N ARG A 74 -18.48 6.14 -10.17
CA ARG A 74 -18.63 4.70 -10.44
C ARG A 74 -18.39 3.86 -9.18
N HIS A 75 -17.41 4.22 -8.35
CA HIS A 75 -17.18 3.53 -7.08
C HIS A 75 -18.33 3.73 -6.09
N ILE A 76 -18.88 4.96 -5.97
CA ILE A 76 -20.04 5.25 -5.10
C ILE A 76 -21.27 4.43 -5.55
N GLN A 77 -21.57 4.42 -6.86
CA GLN A 77 -22.66 3.62 -7.44
C GLN A 77 -22.49 2.13 -7.15
N MET A 78 -21.30 1.57 -7.39
CA MET A 78 -21.03 0.15 -7.15
C MET A 78 -21.11 -0.22 -5.67
N ILE A 79 -20.67 0.65 -4.77
CA ILE A 79 -20.80 0.45 -3.32
C ILE A 79 -22.27 0.46 -2.90
N ALA A 80 -23.09 1.35 -3.47
CA ALA A 80 -24.53 1.38 -3.20
C ALA A 80 -25.24 0.11 -3.69
N GLN A 81 -24.82 -0.45 -4.83
CA GLN A 81 -25.43 -1.64 -5.44
C GLN A 81 -25.00 -2.95 -4.78
N THR A 82 -23.71 -3.12 -4.49
CA THR A 82 -23.13 -4.40 -4.04
C THR A 82 -22.84 -4.43 -2.54
N GLY A 83 -22.89 -3.28 -1.88
CA GLY A 83 -22.40 -3.09 -0.53
C GLY A 83 -20.89 -2.90 -0.47
N ARG A 84 -20.42 -2.08 0.48
CA ARG A 84 -19.01 -1.67 0.60
C ARG A 84 -18.04 -2.84 0.71
N MET A 85 -18.41 -3.88 1.45
CA MET A 85 -17.56 -5.06 1.66
C MET A 85 -17.40 -5.90 0.40
N ALA A 86 -18.47 -6.08 -0.39
CA ALA A 86 -18.40 -6.84 -1.63
C ALA A 86 -17.57 -6.07 -2.66
N TRP A 87 -17.81 -4.75 -2.78
CA TRP A 87 -17.01 -3.88 -3.63
C TRP A 87 -15.52 -3.92 -3.28
N GLN A 88 -15.14 -3.85 -1.99
CA GLN A 88 -13.73 -3.92 -1.58
C GLN A 88 -13.03 -5.22 -1.98
N ARG A 89 -13.76 -6.35 -1.99
CA ARG A 89 -13.25 -7.67 -2.41
C ARG A 89 -12.99 -7.72 -3.91
N THR A 90 -13.86 -7.14 -4.72
CA THR A 90 -13.78 -7.23 -6.19
C THR A 90 -12.94 -6.12 -6.81
N SER A 91 -12.83 -4.96 -6.16
CA SER A 91 -12.15 -3.77 -6.71
C SER A 91 -10.63 -3.75 -6.55
N GLY A 92 -10.04 -4.72 -5.83
CA GLY A 92 -8.62 -4.70 -5.50
C GLY A 92 -8.24 -3.76 -4.35
N CYS A 93 -9.21 -3.05 -3.75
CA CYS A 93 -9.02 -2.22 -2.55
C CYS A 93 -8.35 -3.00 -1.41
N ASN A 94 -8.62 -4.30 -1.27
CA ASN A 94 -7.99 -5.14 -0.26
C ASN A 94 -6.47 -5.29 -0.44
N LYS A 95 -5.97 -5.25 -1.69
CA LYS A 95 -4.52 -5.33 -1.97
C LYS A 95 -3.82 -4.05 -1.50
N ARG A 96 -4.38 -2.89 -1.84
CA ARG A 96 -3.90 -1.58 -1.36
C ARG A 96 -3.96 -1.48 0.16
N ALA A 97 -5.08 -1.86 0.78
CA ALA A 97 -5.21 -1.87 2.23
C ALA A 97 -4.15 -2.78 2.89
N GLY A 98 -3.76 -3.88 2.25
CA GLY A 98 -2.66 -4.73 2.69
C GLY A 98 -1.29 -4.05 2.63
N VAL A 99 -1.01 -3.27 1.58
CA VAL A 99 0.21 -2.44 1.49
C VAL A 99 0.23 -1.38 2.59
N GLU A 100 -0.86 -0.62 2.73
CA GLU A 100 -1.00 0.43 3.76
C GLU A 100 -0.86 -0.16 5.17
N SER A 101 -1.42 -1.35 5.42
CA SER A 101 -1.28 -2.04 6.71
C SER A 101 0.16 -2.46 7.00
N GLN A 102 0.94 -2.85 5.99
CA GLN A 102 2.37 -3.16 6.17
C GLN A 102 3.19 -1.91 6.52
N ILE A 103 2.91 -0.77 5.86
CA ILE A 103 3.54 0.51 6.19
C ILE A 103 3.14 1.00 7.58
N ALA A 104 1.86 0.85 7.97
CA ALA A 104 1.40 1.18 9.31
C ALA A 104 2.11 0.31 10.38
N ARG A 105 2.30 -0.98 10.12
CA ARG A 105 3.04 -1.89 11.00
C ARG A 105 4.51 -1.46 11.15
N TRP A 106 5.17 -1.08 10.05
CA TRP A 106 6.52 -0.52 10.11
C TRP A 106 6.59 0.65 11.07
N LYS A 107 5.75 1.67 10.85
CA LYS A 107 5.73 2.89 11.66
C LYS A 107 5.40 2.61 13.13
N SER A 108 4.50 1.68 13.39
CA SER A 108 4.09 1.32 14.75
C SER A 108 5.15 0.55 15.53
N VAL A 109 5.92 -0.31 14.87
CA VAL A 109 6.91 -1.18 15.55
C VAL A 109 8.26 -0.51 15.68
N LEU A 110 8.71 0.21 14.62
CA LEU A 110 10.07 0.73 14.55
C LEU A 110 10.11 2.21 14.95
N SER A 111 9.47 3.07 14.14
CA SER A 111 9.30 4.52 14.36
C SER A 111 8.77 5.16 13.06
N GLU A 112 8.26 6.39 13.15
CA GLU A 112 7.98 7.24 11.99
C GLU A 112 9.23 7.90 11.40
N ALA A 113 10.31 8.03 12.19
CA ALA A 113 11.58 8.60 11.77
C ALA A 113 12.75 7.65 12.05
N LEU A 114 13.76 7.69 11.18
CA LEU A 114 15.03 7.00 11.40
C LEU A 114 15.81 7.68 12.55
N ARG A 115 16.48 6.87 13.37
CA ARG A 115 17.24 7.36 14.53
C ARG A 115 18.62 7.84 14.13
N PHE A 116 19.22 7.22 13.12
CA PHE A 116 20.54 7.60 12.65
C PHE A 116 20.48 8.58 11.49
N HIS A 117 21.57 9.32 11.30
CA HIS A 117 21.62 10.48 10.40
C HIS A 117 22.66 10.36 9.28
N SER A 118 23.43 9.26 9.22
CA SER A 118 24.30 9.00 8.07
C SER A 118 23.68 7.92 7.19
N ASP A 119 23.86 8.02 5.88
CA ASP A 119 23.24 7.13 4.90
C ASP A 119 23.53 5.64 5.21
N GLN A 120 24.77 5.32 5.57
CA GLN A 120 25.16 3.94 5.89
C GLN A 120 24.46 3.40 7.14
N THR A 121 24.31 4.24 8.18
CA THR A 121 23.67 3.82 9.42
C THR A 121 22.15 3.77 9.29
N GLN A 122 21.56 4.65 8.48
CA GLN A 122 20.15 4.61 8.09
C GLN A 122 19.82 3.36 7.29
N ALA A 123 20.63 3.01 6.29
CA ALA A 123 20.45 1.78 5.51
C ALA A 123 20.52 0.53 6.41
N THR A 124 21.45 0.53 7.37
CA THR A 124 21.56 -0.54 8.37
C THR A 124 20.33 -0.61 9.27
N GLU A 125 19.83 0.53 9.75
CA GLU A 125 18.60 0.62 10.54
C GLU A 125 17.39 0.04 9.80
N VAL A 126 17.23 0.39 8.52
CA VAL A 126 16.17 -0.17 7.67
C VAL A 126 16.33 -1.67 7.48
N ALA A 127 17.55 -2.15 7.18
CA ALA A 127 17.79 -3.58 7.00
C ALA A 127 17.44 -4.39 8.27
N ILE A 128 17.82 -3.89 9.45
CA ILE A 128 17.44 -4.50 10.74
C ILE A 128 15.93 -4.45 10.93
N GLY A 129 15.29 -3.31 10.65
CA GLY A 129 13.84 -3.16 10.74
C GLY A 129 13.07 -4.15 9.88
N VAL A 130 13.50 -4.34 8.63
CA VAL A 130 12.96 -5.35 7.71
C VAL A 130 13.11 -6.75 8.30
N ALA A 131 14.30 -7.10 8.80
CA ALA A 131 14.56 -8.41 9.38
C ALA A 131 13.69 -8.69 10.61
N VAL A 132 13.54 -7.71 11.51
CA VAL A 132 12.67 -7.81 12.69
C VAL A 132 11.22 -8.05 12.28
N LEU A 133 10.70 -7.28 11.32
CA LEU A 133 9.32 -7.45 10.86
C LEU A 133 9.09 -8.81 10.21
N ASN A 134 10.01 -9.28 9.36
CA ASN A 134 9.91 -10.60 8.74
C ASN A 134 10.01 -11.72 9.79
N CYS A 135 10.87 -11.58 10.80
CA CYS A 135 10.94 -12.53 11.92
C CYS A 135 9.63 -12.59 12.70
N MET A 136 9.00 -11.45 13.00
CA MET A 136 7.67 -11.41 13.63
C MET A 136 6.61 -12.11 12.77
N LEU A 137 6.69 -11.97 11.44
CA LEU A 137 5.78 -12.68 10.52
C LEU A 137 5.99 -14.20 10.61
N ASP A 138 7.25 -14.66 10.61
CA ASP A 138 7.63 -16.07 10.68
C ASP A 138 7.25 -16.70 12.04
N LEU A 139 7.29 -15.93 13.14
CA LEU A 139 6.91 -16.38 14.49
C LEU A 139 5.39 -16.42 14.75
N GLY A 140 4.59 -15.86 13.86
CA GLY A 140 3.13 -15.86 13.94
C GLY A 140 2.52 -14.46 14.07
N CYS A 141 1.33 -14.30 13.49
CA CYS A 141 0.62 -13.02 13.46
C CYS A 141 -0.53 -13.00 14.49
N PRO A 142 -0.73 -11.89 15.22
CA PRO A 142 -1.93 -11.71 16.04
C PRO A 142 -3.20 -11.77 15.19
N ASN A 143 -4.22 -12.49 15.67
CA ASN A 143 -5.54 -12.48 15.06
C ASN A 143 -6.25 -11.17 15.43
N SER A 144 -6.31 -10.22 14.50
CA SER A 144 -7.11 -9.02 14.67
C SER A 144 -8.60 -9.35 14.47
N VAL A 145 -9.39 -9.19 15.55
CA VAL A 145 -10.85 -9.29 15.49
C VAL A 145 -11.46 -7.89 15.50
N ARG A 146 -12.53 -7.71 14.73
CA ARG A 146 -13.30 -6.45 14.72
C ARG A 146 -14.20 -6.44 15.95
N VAL A 147 -14.03 -5.45 16.81
CA VAL A 147 -14.93 -5.20 17.96
C VAL A 147 -16.08 -4.32 17.47
N ALA A 148 -17.30 -4.64 17.90
CA ALA A 148 -18.54 -3.95 17.52
C ALA A 148 -18.73 -2.64 18.30
#